data_AF-F3FW40-F1
#
_entry.id   AF-F3FW40-F1
#
_cell.length_a   1.000
_cell.length_b   1.000
_cell.length_c   1.000
_cell.angle_alpha   90.00
_cell.angle_beta   90.00
_cell.angle_gamma   90.00
#
_symmetry.space_group_name_H-M   'P 1'
#
loop_
_entity.id
_entity.type
_entity.pdbx_description
1 polymer ?
#
loop_
_entity_poly.entity_id
_entity_poly.type
_entity_poly.pdbx_seq_one_letter_code
_entity_poly.pdbx_strand_id
1 'polypeptide(L)'
;GALGSVLAVTAVGMPNDVYFKVGLITIIGLAAKNAILIVEFAKELWDQGHSLRDAALQAARLRFRPIVMTSLAFILGVVPLTLATGAGAASQRAIGTGVIGG
;
A
#
# COMPACT_ATOMS: atom_id res chain seq x y z
N GLY A 1 -5.63 1.35 0.49
CA GLY A 1 -4.91 2.23 1.40
C GLY A 1 -5.60 2.33 2.74
N ALA A 2 -5.92 3.54 3.20
CA ALA A 2 -6.48 3.75 4.54
C ALA A 2 -7.81 3.02 4.80
N LEU A 3 -8.75 3.02 3.85
CA LEU A 3 -10.02 2.30 3.98
C LEU A 3 -9.83 0.79 4.16
N GLY A 4 -8.95 0.18 3.35
CA GLY A 4 -8.67 -1.26 3.44
C GLY A 4 -7.97 -1.64 4.75
N SER A 5 -7.03 -0.81 5.20
CA SER A 5 -6.34 -0.99 6.48
C SER A 5 -7.30 -0.92 7.67
N VAL A 6 -8.20 0.06 7.67
CA VAL A 6 -9.22 0.21 8.72
C VAL A 6 -10.22 -0.94 8.68
N LEU A 7 -10.68 -1.36 7.50
CA LEU A 7 -11.59 -2.50 7.32
C LEU A 7 -10.96 -3.82 7.77
N ALA A 8 -9.68 -4.06 7.46
CA ALA A 8 -8.99 -5.28 7.89
C ALA A 8 -8.85 -5.35 9.42
N VAL A 9 -8.52 -4.23 10.06
CA VAL A 9 -8.35 -4.19 11.52
C VAL A 9 -9.68 -4.25 12.27
N THR A 10 -10.73 -3.63 11.73
CA THR A 10 -12.08 -3.78 12.29
C THR A 10 -12.62 -5.20 12.09
N ALA A 11 -12.36 -5.85 10.95
CA ALA A 11 -12.74 -7.24 10.71
C ALA A 11 -11.98 -8.24 11.61
N VAL A 12 -10.73 -7.95 11.96
CA VAL A 12 -9.89 -8.79 12.84
C VAL A 12 -10.06 -8.43 14.33
N GLY A 13 -10.81 -7.37 14.65
CA GLY A 13 -11.13 -6.98 16.02
C GLY A 13 -9.93 -6.45 16.83
N MET A 14 -8.92 -5.90 16.16
CA MET A 14 -7.71 -5.40 16.81
C MET A 14 -7.85 -3.94 17.28
N PRO A 15 -7.27 -3.58 18.45
CA PRO A 15 -7.33 -2.22 18.98
C PRO A 15 -6.54 -1.24 18.09
N ASN A 16 -7.04 0.00 18.00
CA ASN A 16 -6.37 1.11 17.30
C ASN A 16 -5.21 1.67 18.16
N ASP A 17 -4.15 0.88 18.27
CA ASP A 17 -2.97 1.18 19.07
C ASP A 17 -1.91 1.99 18.30
N VAL A 18 -0.79 2.31 18.95
CA VAL A 18 0.31 3.07 18.33
C VAL A 18 0.91 2.32 17.14
N TYR A 19 0.96 0.99 17.21
CA TYR A 19 1.52 0.14 16.17
C TYR A 19 0.66 0.16 14.90
N PHE A 20 -0.67 0.14 15.02
CA PHE A 20 -1.57 0.32 13.90
C PHE A 20 -1.38 1.68 13.22
N LYS A 21 -1.23 2.76 14.01
CA LYS A 21 -1.00 4.11 13.47
C LYS A 21 0.32 4.21 12.70
N VAL A 22 1.39 3.59 13.22
CA VAL A 22 2.68 3.52 12.51
C VAL A 22 2.51 2.75 11.19
N GLY A 23 1.82 1.61 11.19
CA GLY A 23 1.51 0.86 9.98
C GLY A 23 0.71 1.67 8.95
N LEU A 24 -0.27 2.45 9.41
CA LEU A 24 -1.07 3.33 8.56
C LEU A 24 -0.20 4.39 7.86
N ILE A 25 0.75 5.00 8.57
CA ILE A 25 1.70 5.96 8.01
C ILE A 25 2.56 5.30 6.93
N THR A 26 3.04 4.07 7.16
CA THR A 26 3.80 3.32 6.16
C THR A 26 2.99 3.06 4.89
N ILE A 27 1.72 2.66 5.03
CA ILE A 27 0.82 2.44 3.88
C ILE A 27 0.58 3.72 3.11
N ILE A 28 0.36 4.85 3.81
CA ILE A 28 0.17 6.15 3.18
C ILE A 28 1.41 6.51 2.34
N GLY A 29 2.61 6.32 2.89
CA GLY A 29 3.85 6.55 2.15
C GLY A 29 4.02 5.65 0.92
N LEU A 30 3.71 4.36 1.06
CA LEU A 30 3.78 3.40 -0.05
C LEU A 30 2.78 3.74 -1.16
N ALA A 31 1.54 4.07 -0.78
CA ALA A 31 0.49 4.49 -1.70
C ALA A 31 0.86 5.80 -2.41
N ALA A 32 1.39 6.79 -1.67
CA ALA A 32 1.83 8.06 -2.23
C ALA A 32 2.98 7.88 -3.23
N LYS A 33 3.98 7.03 -2.91
CA LYS A 33 5.08 6.70 -3.82
C LYS A 33 4.58 6.07 -5.12
N ASN A 34 3.60 5.18 -5.04
CA ASN A 34 3.04 4.54 -6.23
C ASN A 34 2.18 5.52 -7.04
N ALA A 35 1.43 6.40 -6.38
CA ALA A 35 0.61 7.41 -7.03
C ALA A 35 1.45 8.49 -7.73
N ILE A 36 2.50 9.01 -7.07
CA ILE A 36 3.35 10.06 -7.64
C ILE A 36 4.06 9.58 -8.92
N LEU A 37 4.50 8.33 -8.94
CA LEU A 37 5.14 7.70 -10.11
C LEU A 37 4.20 7.59 -11.32
N ILE A 38 2.89 7.40 -11.12
CA ILE A 38 1.92 7.38 -12.22
C ILE A 38 1.63 8.80 -12.69
N VAL A 39 1.41 9.73 -11.76
CA VAL A 39 1.07 11.12 -12.07
C VAL A 39 2.21 11.83 -12.78
N GLU A 40 3.45 11.61 -12.33
CA GLU A 40 4.66 12.17 -12.95
C GLU A 40 4.80 11.70 -14.40
N PHE A 41 4.63 10.39 -14.66
CA PHE A 41 4.73 9.84 -16.01
C PHE A 41 3.58 10.28 -16.92
N ALA A 42 2.37 10.40 -16.37
CA ALA A 42 1.22 10.93 -17.10
C ALA A 42 1.43 12.40 -17.46
N LYS A 43 2.02 13.19 -16.55
CA LYS A 43 2.38 14.58 -16.82
C LYS A 43 3.44 14.70 -17.91
N GLU A 44 4.48 13.87 -17.85
CA GLU A 44 5.54 13.86 -18.86
C GLU A 44 5.01 13.53 -20.27
N LEU A 45 4.10 12.55 -20.39
CA LEU A 45 3.42 12.23 -21.65
C LEU A 45 2.49 13.36 -22.12
N TRP A 46 1.81 14.03 -21.19
CA TRP A 46 0.98 15.18 -21.52
C TRP A 46 1.82 16.36 -22.04
N ASP A 47 2.97 16.63 -21.41
CA ASP A 47 3.93 17.65 -21.84
C ASP A 47 4.55 17.32 -23.22
N GLN A 48 4.62 16.04 -23.59
CA GLN A 48 4.99 15.56 -24.94
C GLN A 48 3.87 15.72 -25.99
N GLY A 49 2.70 16.25 -25.60
CA GLY A 49 1.58 16.53 -26.50
C GLY A 49 0.53 15.43 -26.60
N HIS A 50 0.61 14.37 -25.78
CA HIS A 50 -0.46 13.36 -25.74
C HIS A 50 -1.75 13.91 -25.11
N SER A 51 -2.89 13.35 -25.49
CA SER A 51 -4.16 13.65 -24.82
C SER A 51 -4.12 13.20 -23.35
N LEU A 52 -4.82 13.91 -22.47
CA LEU A 52 -4.86 13.59 -21.03
C LEU A 52 -5.27 12.12 -20.77
N ARG A 53 -6.21 11.60 -21.56
CA ARG A 53 -6.66 10.21 -21.47
C ARG A 53 -5.57 9.23 -21.88
N ASP A 54 -4.90 9.48 -23.00
CA ASP A 54 -3.87 8.58 -23.51
C ASP A 54 -2.64 8.57 -22.59
N ALA A 55 -2.25 9.74 -22.09
CA ALA A 55 -1.17 9.91 -21.13
C ALA A 55 -1.43 9.11 -19.83
N ALA A 56 -2.64 9.24 -19.26
CA ALA A 56 -3.02 8.50 -18.06
C ALA A 56 -3.05 6.98 -18.28
N LEU A 57 -3.59 6.51 -19.41
CA LEU A 57 -3.67 5.08 -19.73
C LEU A 57 -2.29 4.46 -19.99
N GLN A 58 -1.39 5.20 -20.65
CA GLN A 58 -0.02 4.75 -20.89
C GLN A 58 0.79 4.71 -19.58
N ALA A 59 0.72 5.77 -18.77
CA ALA A 59 1.36 5.81 -17.46
C ALA A 59 0.91 4.65 -16.56
N ALA A 60 -0.40 4.38 -16.52
CA ALA A 60 -0.96 3.26 -15.77
C ALA A 60 -0.42 1.91 -16.26
N ARG A 61 -0.37 1.68 -17.59
CA ARG A 61 0.14 0.43 -18.17
C ARG A 61 1.63 0.20 -17.87
N LEU A 62 2.45 1.25 -18.00
CA LEU A 62 3.89 1.17 -17.78
C LEU A 62 4.24 0.88 -16.31
N ARG A 63 3.47 1.45 -15.37
CA ARG A 63 3.72 1.28 -13.94
C ARG A 63 2.98 0.09 -13.32
N PHE A 64 2.03 -0.53 -14.03
CA PHE A 64 1.25 -1.65 -13.51
C PHE A 64 2.14 -2.81 -13.03
N ARG A 65 3.07 -3.30 -13.86
CA ARG A 65 3.94 -4.44 -13.49
C ARG A 65 4.84 -4.11 -12.29
N PRO A 66 5.57 -2.97 -12.25
CA PRO A 66 6.34 -2.56 -11.07
C PRO A 66 5.50 -2.39 -9.79
N ILE A 67 4.31 -1.78 -9.87
CA ILE A 67 3.47 -1.54 -8.70
C ILE A 67 2.94 -2.85 -8.13
N VAL A 68 2.47 -3.76 -9.00
CA VAL A 68 2.00 -5.09 -8.55
C VAL A 68 3.14 -5.88 -7.90
N MET A 69 4.35 -5.83 -8.47
CA MET A 69 5.52 -6.51 -7.91
C MET A 69 5.85 -6.02 -6.49
N THR A 70 5.93 -4.70 -6.28
CA THR A 70 6.30 -4.14 -4.97
C THR A 70 5.20 -4.34 -3.94
N SER A 71 3.93 -4.19 -4.33
CA SER A 71 2.79 -4.47 -3.46
C SER A 71 2.72 -5.93 -3.04
N LEU A 72 2.91 -6.88 -3.97
CA LEU A 72 2.92 -8.31 -3.63
C LEU A 72 4.12 -8.69 -2.75
N ALA A 73 5.32 -8.20 -3.06
CA ALA A 73 6.50 -8.45 -2.24
C ALA A 73 6.31 -7.92 -0.81
N PHE A 74 5.70 -6.75 -0.66
CA PHE A 74 5.40 -6.16 0.64
C PHE A 74 4.37 -7.00 1.41
N ILE A 75 3.24 -7.37 0.79
CA ILE A 75 2.21 -8.21 1.40
C ILE A 75 2.82 -9.53 1.87
N LEU A 76 3.53 -10.24 1.01
CA LEU A 76 4.17 -11.51 1.37
C LEU A 76 5.23 -11.35 2.48
N GLY A 77 5.96 -10.22 2.48
CA GLY A 77 6.92 -9.90 3.53
C GLY A 77 6.31 -9.67 4.91
N VAL A 78 5.05 -9.19 4.97
CA VAL A 78 4.35 -8.95 6.24
C VAL A 78 3.45 -10.13 6.69
N VAL A 79 3.25 -11.15 5.83
CA VAL A 79 2.52 -12.38 6.19
C VAL A 79 3.04 -13.03 7.48
N PRO A 80 4.37 -13.21 7.68
CA PRO A 80 4.87 -13.79 8.92
C PRO A 80 4.50 -12.98 10.18
N LEU A 81 4.43 -11.65 10.08
CA LEU A 81 4.03 -10.80 11.21
C LEU A 81 2.55 -10.99 11.57
N THR A 82 1.68 -11.22 10.59
CA THR A 82 0.25 -11.52 10.84
C THR A 82 0.01 -12.87 11.47
N LEU A 83 0.90 -13.83 11.23
CA LEU A 83 0.81 -15.19 11.77
C LEU A 83 1.66 -15.42 13.02
N ALA A 84 2.44 -14.41 13.45
CA ALA A 84 3.39 -14.54 14.55
C ALA A 84 2.73 -15.07 15.84
N THR A 85 3.38 -16.00 16.53
CA THR A 85 2.96 -16.58 17.82
C THR A 85 4.10 -16.47 18.82
N GLY A 86 3.78 -16.32 20.12
CA GLY A 86 4.77 -16.22 21.19
C GLY A 86 4.95 -14.79 21.73
N ALA A 87 6.10 -14.50 22.32
CA ALA A 87 6.37 -13.19 22.94
C ALA A 87 6.37 -12.07 21.89
N GLY A 88 5.64 -10.98 22.16
CA GLY A 88 5.50 -9.85 21.22
C GLY A 88 4.60 -10.11 20.02
N ALA A 89 3.89 -11.24 19.97
CA ALA A 89 2.97 -11.57 18.87
C ALA A 89 1.83 -10.56 18.71
N ALA A 90 1.32 -9.98 19.80
CA ALA A 90 0.27 -8.97 19.74
C ALA A 90 0.69 -7.74 18.93
N SER A 91 1.90 -7.21 19.18
CA SER A 91 2.45 -6.06 18.44
C SER A 91 2.73 -6.39 16.98
N GLN A 92 3.27 -7.59 16.69
CA GLN A 92 3.54 -8.02 15.31
C GLN A 92 2.25 -8.19 14.50
N ARG A 93 1.22 -8.80 15.09
CA ARG A 93 -0.09 -8.97 14.46
C ARG A 93 -0.80 -7.65 14.19
N ALA A 94 -0.71 -6.70 15.13
CA ALA A 94 -1.29 -5.37 14.99
C ALA A 94 -0.71 -4.62 13.79
N ILE A 95 0.62 -4.60 13.66
CA ILE A 95 1.29 -3.98 12.51
C ILE A 95 0.95 -4.75 11.22
N GLY A 96 1.17 -6.06 11.21
CA GLY A 96 1.01 -6.87 10.00
C GLY A 96 -0.41 -6.78 9.42
N THR A 97 -1.43 -6.82 10.27
CA THR A 97 -2.83 -6.84 9.81
C THR A 97 -3.28 -5.48 9.31
N GLY A 98 -2.85 -4.41 9.99
CA GLY A 98 -3.07 -3.05 9.50
C GLY A 98 -2.43 -2.84 8.13
N VAL A 99 -1.23 -3.37 7.94
CA VAL A 99 -0.45 -3.22 6.72
C VAL A 99 -0.95 -4.08 5.55
N ILE A 100 -1.36 -5.34 5.78
CA ILE A 100 -1.91 -6.22 4.73
C ILE A 100 -3.25 -5.71 4.20
N GLY A 101 -4.08 -5.10 5.05
CA GLY A 101 -5.37 -4.56 4.61
C GLY A 101 -5.25 -3.33 3.71
N GLY A 102 -4.15 -2.58 3.79
CA GLY A 102 -4.02 -1.26 3.19
C GLY A 102 -3.36 -1.26 1.81
#